data_AF-A0A844CZG7-F1
#
_entry.id   AF-A0A844CZG7-F1
#
_cell.length_a   1.000
_cell.length_b   1.000
_cell.length_c   1.000
_cell.angle_alpha   90.00
_cell.angle_beta   90.00
_cell.angle_gamma   90.00
#
_symmetry.space_group_name_H-M   'P 1'
#
loop_
_entity.id
_entity.type
_entity.pdbx_description
1 polymer ?
#
loop_
_entity_poly.entity_id
_entity_poly.type
_entity_poly.pdbx_seq_one_letter_code
_entity_poly.pdbx_strand_id
1 'polypeptide(L)'
;MLHLDEERRSDLLDKGALTVGADGDEVLVGLSLAESHFYLMYEENPIEAHDTGETALYLQLKHKHLAARGAALLNASEASQITH
;
A
#
# COMPACT_ATOMS: atom_id res chain seq x y z
N MET A 1 11.13 -2.43 -7.51
CA MET A 1 10.96 -3.18 -6.25
C MET A 1 11.05 -2.24 -5.05
N LEU A 2 10.17 -2.38 -4.06
CA LEU A 2 10.19 -1.58 -2.83
C LEU A 2 11.36 -1.99 -1.92
N HIS A 3 12.02 -1.00 -1.31
CA HIS A 3 13.17 -1.21 -0.42
C HIS A 3 12.67 -1.33 1.03
N LEU A 4 11.98 -2.44 1.34
CA LEU A 4 11.46 -2.73 2.67
C LEU A 4 12.40 -3.68 3.42
N ASP A 5 12.59 -3.45 4.72
CA ASP A 5 13.13 -4.47 5.59
C ASP A 5 12.11 -5.63 5.78
N GLU A 6 12.60 -6.75 6.30
CA GLU A 6 11.80 -7.97 6.43
C GLU A 6 10.61 -7.79 7.38
N GLU A 7 10.80 -7.06 8.48
CA GLU A 7 9.74 -6.78 9.47
C GLU A 7 8.60 -5.97 8.84
N ARG A 8 8.94 -4.88 8.15
CA ARG A 8 7.96 -4.00 7.51
C ARG A 8 7.28 -4.66 6.34
N ARG A 9 8.01 -5.49 5.57
CA ARG A 9 7.41 -6.32 4.51
C ARG A 9 6.38 -7.29 5.12
N SER A 10 6.74 -8.00 6.19
CA SER A 10 5.84 -8.94 6.86
C SER A 10 4.60 -8.23 7.39
N ASP A 11 4.77 -7.12 8.10
CA ASP A 11 3.66 -6.33 8.64
C ASP A 11 2.70 -5.84 7.54
N LEU A 12 3.23 -5.37 6.41
CA LEU A 12 2.40 -4.93 5.29
C LEU A 12 1.69 -6.09 4.59
N LEU A 13 2.31 -7.27 4.50
CA LEU A 13 1.68 -8.48 3.97
C LEU A 13 0.55 -8.97 4.90
N ASP A 14 0.80 -9.03 6.21
CA ASP A 14 -0.16 -9.46 7.23
C ASP A 14 -1.38 -8.54 7.27
N LYS A 15 -1.18 -7.24 7.01
CA LYS A 15 -2.26 -6.24 6.89
C LYS A 15 -2.97 -6.26 5.53
N GLY A 16 -2.56 -7.12 4.60
CA GLY A 16 -3.02 -7.17 3.22
C GLY A 16 -2.75 -5.86 2.46
N ALA A 17 -1.76 -5.08 2.88
CA ALA A 17 -1.40 -3.79 2.30
C ALA A 17 -0.38 -3.91 1.16
N LEU A 18 0.36 -5.02 1.10
CA LEU A 18 1.34 -5.31 0.06
C LEU A 18 0.79 -6.32 -0.96
N THR A 19 1.14 -6.16 -2.23
CA THR A 19 0.82 -7.08 -3.32
C THR A 19 1.92 -7.06 -4.39
N VAL A 20 1.76 -7.88 -5.43
CA VAL A 20 2.66 -7.91 -6.59
C VAL A 20 1.96 -7.24 -7.76
N GLY A 21 2.60 -6.20 -8.31
CA GLY A 21 2.14 -5.47 -9.48
C GLY A 21 2.27 -6.27 -10.78
N ALA A 22 1.78 -5.71 -11.88
CA ALA A 22 1.79 -6.37 -13.20
C ALA A 22 3.21 -6.72 -13.70
N ASP A 23 4.20 -5.94 -13.30
CA ASP A 23 5.60 -6.13 -13.69
C ASP A 23 6.37 -7.10 -12.76
N GLY A 24 5.68 -7.73 -11.79
CA GLY A 24 6.29 -8.61 -10.81
C GLY A 24 6.93 -7.90 -9.61
N ASP A 25 6.84 -6.56 -9.56
CA ASP A 25 7.35 -5.75 -8.45
C ASP A 25 6.38 -5.75 -7.26
N GLU A 26 6.93 -5.78 -6.04
CA GLU A 26 6.15 -5.51 -4.83
C GLU A 26 5.66 -4.05 -4.85
N VAL A 27 4.35 -3.87 -4.58
CA VAL A 27 3.68 -2.57 -4.55
C VAL A 27 2.65 -2.54 -3.43
N LEU A 28 2.25 -1.35 -2.99
CA LEU A 28 1.09 -1.20 -2.12
C LEU A 28 -0.19 -1.45 -2.93
N VAL A 29 -1.17 -2.13 -2.31
CA VAL A 29 -2.43 -2.47 -2.98
C VAL A 29 -3.09 -1.23 -3.56
N GLY A 30 -3.45 -1.30 -4.85
CA GLY A 30 -4.10 -0.20 -5.58
C GLY A 30 -3.15 0.91 -6.03
N LEU A 31 -1.85 0.83 -5.74
CA LEU A 31 -0.84 1.79 -6.17
C LEU A 31 0.11 1.17 -7.20
N SER A 32 0.68 2.02 -8.05
CA SER A 32 1.84 1.69 -8.88
C SER A 32 3.12 1.66 -8.05
N LEU A 33 4.23 1.17 -8.64
CA LEU A 33 5.53 1.16 -7.97
C LEU A 33 5.98 2.56 -7.54
N ALA A 34 5.88 3.55 -8.44
CA ALA A 34 6.28 4.93 -8.15
C ALA A 34 5.42 5.55 -7.03
N GLU A 35 4.10 5.35 -7.09
CA GLU A 35 3.18 5.81 -6.04
C GLU A 35 3.48 5.15 -4.69
N SER A 36 3.81 3.85 -4.70
CA SER A 36 4.15 3.10 -3.49
C SER A 36 5.45 3.60 -2.85
N HIS A 37 6.47 3.91 -3.67
CA HIS A 37 7.71 4.52 -3.20
C HIS A 37 7.45 5.89 -2.57
N PHE A 38 6.70 6.76 -3.25
CA PHE A 38 6.35 8.07 -2.71
C PHE A 38 5.60 7.94 -1.39
N TYR A 39 4.60 7.06 -1.32
CA TYR A 39 3.78 6.85 -0.13
C TYR A 39 4.64 6.44 1.08
N LEU A 40 5.51 5.44 0.90
CA LEU A 40 6.35 4.92 1.98
C LEU A 40 7.39 5.95 2.44
N MET A 41 8.04 6.62 1.48
CA MET A 41 8.98 7.70 1.76
C MET A 41 8.30 8.85 2.50
N TYR A 42 7.07 9.22 2.12
CA TYR A 42 6.32 10.26 2.79
C TYR A 42 6.03 9.89 4.27
N GLU A 43 5.67 8.64 4.56
CA GLU A 43 5.42 8.18 5.94
C GLU A 43 6.68 8.10 6.81
N GLU A 44 7.85 7.90 6.21
CA GLU A 44 9.14 7.81 6.92
C GLU A 44 9.76 9.17 7.25
N ASN A 45 9.37 10.22 6.52
CA ASN A 45 9.89 11.56 6.71
C ASN A 45 9.09 12.35 7.78
N PRO A 46 9.77 13.19 8.58
CA PRO A 46 9.11 14.02 9.57
C PRO A 46 8.13 15.01 8.91
N ILE A 47 7.02 15.31 9.60
CA ILE A 47 5.92 16.15 9.09
C ILE A 47 6.39 17.53 8.61
N GLU A 48 7.44 18.07 9.24
CA GLU A 48 8.03 19.37 8.91
C GLU A 48 8.77 19.40 7.57
N ALA A 49 9.08 18.23 6.98
CA ALA A 49 9.75 18.10 5.70
C ALA A 49 8.79 18.12 4.49
N HIS A 50 7.48 18.07 4.72
CA HIS A 50 6.48 17.91 3.67
C HIS A 50 5.91 19.25 3.22
N ASP A 51 5.86 19.48 1.91
CA ASP A 51 5.13 20.61 1.37
C ASP A 51 3.61 20.31 1.23
N THR A 52 2.80 21.35 0.97
CA THR A 52 1.35 21.20 0.84
C THR A 52 0.93 20.35 -0.36
N GLY A 53 1.71 20.35 -1.44
CA GLY A 53 1.47 19.55 -2.63
C GLY A 53 1.74 18.07 -2.39
N GLU A 54 2.85 17.75 -1.74
CA GLU A 54 3.19 16.40 -1.30
C GLU A 54 2.15 15.86 -0.32
N THR A 55 1.68 16.69 0.61
CA THR A 55 0.59 16.34 1.53
C THR A 55 -0.69 15.98 0.78
N ALA A 56 -1.09 16.79 -0.20
CA ALA A 56 -2.30 16.54 -0.99
C ALA A 56 -2.17 15.24 -1.81
N LEU A 57 -1.01 15.02 -2.43
CA LEU A 57 -0.71 13.80 -3.17
C LEU A 57 -0.76 12.57 -2.24
N TYR A 58 -0.11 12.64 -1.08
CA TYR A 58 -0.13 11.55 -0.09
C TYR A 58 -1.56 11.21 0.32
N LEU A 59 -2.40 12.20 0.64
CA LEU A 59 -3.79 11.96 1.02
C LEU A 59 -4.61 11.30 -0.09
N GLN A 60 -4.39 11.69 -1.35
CA GLN A 60 -5.02 11.05 -2.50
C GLN A 60 -4.57 9.59 -2.65
N LEU A 61 -3.27 9.33 -2.55
CA LEU A 61 -2.72 7.97 -2.63
C LEU A 61 -3.18 7.09 -1.46
N LYS A 62 -3.27 7.66 -0.25
CA LYS A 62 -3.81 6.99 0.92
C LYS A 62 -5.24 6.56 0.72
N HIS A 63 -6.09 7.46 0.20
CA HIS A 63 -7.48 7.13 -0.08
C HIS A 63 -7.58 6.00 -1.12
N LYS A 64 -6.83 6.10 -2.22
CA LYS A 64 -6.76 5.07 -3.27
C LYS A 64 -6.33 3.71 -2.70
N HIS A 65 -5.26 3.69 -1.90
CA HIS A 65 -4.74 2.49 -1.26
C HIS A 65 -5.77 1.85 -0.30
N LEU A 66 -6.38 2.64 0.59
CA LEU A 66 -7.35 2.13 1.56
C LEU A 66 -8.60 1.57 0.88
N ALA A 67 -9.10 2.23 -0.16
CA ALA A 67 -10.25 1.75 -0.94
C ALA A 67 -9.94 0.41 -1.62
N ALA A 68 -8.80 0.31 -2.31
CA ALA A 68 -8.39 -0.92 -2.99
C ALA A 68 -8.12 -2.05 -1.98
N ARG A 69 -7.46 -1.75 -0.86
CA ARG A 69 -7.18 -2.72 0.21
C ARG A 69 -8.47 -3.26 0.83
N GLY A 70 -9.42 -2.37 1.12
CA GLY A 70 -10.73 -2.76 1.65
C GLY A 70 -11.46 -3.73 0.73
N ALA A 71 -11.51 -3.41 -0.58
CA ALA A 71 -12.11 -4.30 -1.57
C ALA A 71 -11.41 -5.66 -1.65
N ALA A 72 -10.06 -5.68 -1.64
CA ALA A 72 -9.29 -6.91 -1.68
C ALA A 72 -9.53 -7.82 -0.46
N LEU A 73 -9.59 -7.24 0.75
CA LEU A 73 -9.85 -7.98 1.98
C LEU A 73 -11.26 -8.57 2.04
N LEU A 74 -12.27 -7.83 1.56
CA LEU A 74 -13.64 -8.33 1.46
C LEU A 74 -13.73 -9.51 0.51
N ASN A 75 -13.16 -9.39 -0.69
CA ASN A 75 -13.14 -10.47 -1.69
C ASN A 75 -12.41 -11.72 -1.17
N ALA A 76 -11.29 -11.54 -0.45
CA ALA A 76 -10.57 -12.65 0.16
C ALA A 76 -11.41 -13.37 1.24
N SER A 77 -12.17 -12.60 2.03
CA SER A 77 -13.05 -13.15 3.06
C SER A 77 -14.20 -13.97 2.47
N GLU A 78 -14.79 -13.52 1.36
CA GLU A 78 -15.84 -14.26 0.63
C GLU A 78 -15.29 -15.56 0.03
N ALA A 79 -14.09 -15.54 -0.56
CA ALA A 79 -13.44 -16.74 -1.10
C ALA A 79 -13.19 -17.82 -0.02
N SER A 80 -12.86 -17.42 1.21
CA SER A 80 -12.69 -18.36 2.32
C SER A 80 -14.01 -19.00 2.80
N GLN A 81 -15.17 -18.36 2.58
CA GLN A 81 -16.47 -18.89 3.01
C GLN A 81 -17.06 -19.94 2.06
N ILE A 82 -16.62 -19.99 0.79
CA ILE A 82 -17.14 -20.92 -0.22
C ILE A 82 -16.49 -22.32 -0.11
N THR A 83 -15.43 -22.47 0.68
CA THR A 83 -14.65 -23.71 0.78
C THR A 83 -15.07 -24.63 1.95
N HIS A 84 -16.28 -24.44 2.51
CA HIS A 84 -16.78 -25.20 3.67
C HIS A 84 -18.11 -25.92 3.40
#